data_AF-A0A7J2LK54-F1
#
_entry.id   AF-A0A7J2LK54-F1
#
_cell.length_a   1.000
_cell.length_b   1.000
_cell.length_c   1.000
_cell.angle_alpha   90.00
_cell.angle_beta   90.00
_cell.angle_gamma   90.00
#
_symmetry.space_group_name_H-M   'P 1'
#
loop_
_entity.id
_entity.type
_entity.pdbx_description
1 polymer ?
#
loop_
_entity_poly.entity_id
_entity_poly.type
_entity_poly.pdbx_seq_one_letter_code
_entity_poly.pdbx_strand_id
1 'polypeptide(L)' 'TGYIANIDCISVRKMVRAAGAPKDKDAGLFLYKHEGESVLEGEPIFTLYAHSKEKLRFGLSMFKRLGGIEVR' A
#
# COMPACT_ATOMS: atom_id res chain seq x y z
N THR A 1 17.77 -4.14 -9.03
CA THR A 1 16.63 -5.07 -9.25
C THR A 1 16.46 -5.89 -8.00
N GLY A 2 15.23 -6.04 -7.51
CA GLY A 2 14.95 -6.81 -6.31
C GLY A 2 13.73 -7.72 -6.48
N TYR A 3 13.28 -8.34 -5.41
CA TYR A 3 12.03 -9.08 -5.34
C TYR A 3 11.27 -8.76 -4.05
N ILE A 4 9.95 -8.92 -4.08
CA ILE A 4 9.12 -8.71 -2.91
C ILE A 4 9.29 -9.91 -1.97
N ALA A 5 9.96 -9.69 -0.85
CA ALA A 5 10.22 -10.71 0.14
C ALA A 5 8.99 -10.96 1.04
N ASN A 6 8.26 -9.89 1.39
CA ASN A 6 7.06 -10.00 2.23
C ASN A 6 6.12 -8.80 2.06
N ILE A 7 4.81 -9.05 2.17
CA ILE A 7 3.73 -8.07 2.24
C ILE A 7 2.91 -8.33 3.51
N ASP A 8 3.12 -7.52 4.54
CA ASP A 8 2.33 -7.57 5.76
C ASP A 8 0.91 -7.05 5.54
N CYS A 9 -0.02 -8.00 5.40
CA CYS A 9 -1.43 -7.75 5.25
C CYS A 9 -2.03 -6.92 6.41
N ILE A 10 -1.47 -6.94 7.62
CA ILE A 10 -1.97 -6.13 8.75
C ILE A 10 -1.66 -4.66 8.51
N SER A 11 -0.40 -4.33 8.18
CA SER A 11 0.02 -2.96 7.90
C SER A 11 -0.68 -2.39 6.67
N VAL A 12 -0.82 -3.21 5.61
CA VAL A 12 -1.56 -2.84 4.40
C VAL A 12 -3.04 -2.58 4.71
N ARG A 13 -3.72 -3.45 5.47
CA ARG A 13 -5.13 -3.24 5.87
C ARG A 13 -5.31 -1.96 6.68
N LYS A 14 -4.37 -1.64 7.58
CA LYS A 14 -4.40 -0.40 8.37
C LYS A 14 -4.28 0.85 7.49
N MET A 15 -3.34 0.84 6.53
CA MET A 15 -3.20 1.91 5.54
C MET A 15 -4.50 2.15 4.75
N VAL A 16 -5.12 1.09 4.24
CA VAL A 16 -6.34 1.19 3.43
C VAL A 16 -7.53 1.69 4.24
N ARG A 17 -7.63 1.28 5.50
CA ARG A 17 -8.64 1.81 6.43
C ARG A 17 -8.43 3.30 6.71
N ALA A 18 -7.18 3.73 6.91
CA ALA A 18 -6.85 5.14 7.07
C ALA A 18 -7.15 5.98 5.82
N ALA A 19 -7.07 5.37 4.63
CA ALA A 19 -7.47 6.01 3.37
C ALA A 19 -8.99 6.17 3.19
N GLY A 20 -9.81 5.53 4.04
CA GLY A 20 -11.26 5.71 4.08
C GLY A 20 -12.10 4.44 3.89
N ALA A 21 -11.48 3.32 3.54
CA ALA A 21 -12.21 2.06 3.38
C ALA A 21 -12.66 1.48 4.75
N PRO A 22 -13.83 0.82 4.84
CA PRO A 22 -14.79 0.53 3.76
C PRO A 22 -15.88 1.61 3.58
N LYS A 23 -15.84 2.69 4.36
CA LYS A 23 -16.86 3.74 4.34
C LYS A 23 -16.90 4.46 2.98
N ASP A 24 -15.72 4.77 2.45
CA ASP A 24 -15.53 5.29 1.12
C ASP A 24 -15.33 4.10 0.16
N LYS A 25 -16.29 3.86 -0.75
CA LYS A 25 -16.25 2.70 -1.65
C LYS A 25 -15.20 2.83 -2.76
N ASP A 26 -14.79 4.05 -3.06
CA ASP A 26 -13.70 4.39 -3.97
C ASP A 26 -12.31 4.36 -3.28
N ALA A 27 -12.27 4.21 -1.96
CA ALA A 27 -11.03 4.01 -1.22
C ALA A 27 -10.62 2.52 -1.21
N GLY A 28 -9.34 2.26 -1.43
CA GLY A 28 -8.84 0.89 -1.57
C GLY A 28 -7.38 0.83 -1.97
N LEU A 29 -6.92 -0.39 -2.27
CA LEU A 29 -5.56 -0.66 -2.74
C LEU A 29 -5.62 -1.55 -3.96
N PHE A 30 -4.81 -1.22 -4.96
CA PHE A 30 -4.49 -2.11 -6.05
C PHE A 30 -3.03 -2.55 -5.93
N LEU A 31 -2.78 -3.86 -5.86
CA LEU A 31 -1.45 -4.44 -5.85
C LEU A 31 -1.08 -4.82 -7.29
N TYR A 32 0.04 -4.32 -7.79
CA TYR A 32 0.58 -4.70 -9.10
C TYR A 32 1.46 -5.94 -9.02
N LYS A 33 2.05 -6.18 -7.84
CA LYS A 33 3.02 -7.24 -7.58
C LYS A 33 2.73 -7.88 -6.24
N HIS A 34 2.95 -9.18 -6.17
CA HIS A 34 2.80 -10.04 -5.02
C HIS A 34 4.16 -10.53 -4.50
N GLU A 35 4.14 -11.16 -3.32
CA GLU A 35 5.31 -11.81 -2.74
C GLU A 35 5.94 -12.81 -3.74
N GLY A 36 7.28 -12.79 -3.83
CA GLY A 36 8.06 -13.62 -4.75
C GLY A 36 8.23 -13.03 -6.15
N GLU A 37 7.49 -11.98 -6.51
CA GLU A 37 7.68 -11.32 -7.81
C GLU A 37 8.87 -10.35 -7.80
N SER A 38 9.55 -10.26 -8.95
CA SER A 38 10.64 -9.31 -9.16
C SER A 38 10.12 -7.89 -9.42
N VAL A 39 10.89 -6.92 -8.95
CA VAL A 39 10.59 -5.49 -9.05
C VAL A 39 11.84 -4.71 -9.46
N LEU A 40 11.67 -3.78 -10.38
CA LEU A 40 12.69 -2.84 -10.79
C LEU A 40 12.59 -1.53 -10.00
N GLU A 41 13.69 -0.80 -9.90
CA GLU A 41 13.66 0.53 -9.29
C GLU A 41 12.75 1.45 -10.11
N GLY A 42 11.82 2.13 -9.43
CA GLY A 42 10.80 2.97 -10.06
C GLY A 42 9.55 2.23 -10.53
N GLU A 43 9.51 0.89 -10.45
CA GLU A 43 8.31 0.12 -10.78
C GLU A 43 7.27 0.20 -9.64
N PRO A 44 6.00 0.53 -9.93
CA PRO A 44 4.99 0.65 -8.90
C PRO A 44 4.61 -0.73 -8.34
N ILE A 45 4.68 -0.87 -7.01
CA ILE A 45 4.24 -2.11 -6.31
C ILE A 45 2.73 -2.07 -6.04
N PHE A 46 2.21 -0.89 -5.70
CA PHE A 46 0.79 -0.71 -5.41
C PHE A 46 0.31 0.72 -5.72
N THR A 47 -1.01 0.90 -5.81
CA THR A 47 -1.67 2.21 -5.80
C THR A 47 -2.74 2.26 -4.72
N LEU A 48 -2.64 3.29 -3.88
CA LEU A 48 -3.62 3.60 -2.83
C LEU A 48 -4.65 4.59 -3.38
N TYR A 49 -5.92 4.24 -3.29
CA TYR A 49 -7.05 5.09 -3.67
C TYR A 49 -7.75 5.62 -2.41
N ALA A 50 -8.20 6.86 -2.47
CA ALA A 50 -8.92 7.53 -1.39
C ALA A 50 -9.86 8.59 -1.95
N HIS A 51 -10.99 8.81 -1.29
CA HIS A 51 -11.98 9.82 -1.71
C HIS A 51 -11.46 11.27 -1.59
N SER A 52 -10.48 11.53 -0.71
CA SER A 52 -9.94 12.88 -0.49
C SER A 52 -8.43 12.87 -0.34
N LYS A 53 -7.81 14.00 -0.70
CA LYS A 53 -6.36 14.20 -0.56
C LYS A 53 -5.88 14.09 0.89
N GLU A 54 -6.72 14.48 1.86
CA GLU A 54 -6.37 14.40 3.28
C GLU A 54 -6.28 12.95 3.76
N LYS A 55 -7.30 12.13 3.45
CA LYS A 55 -7.29 10.69 3.76
C LYS A 55 -6.15 9.98 3.04
N LEU A 56 -5.85 10.35 1.79
CA LEU A 56 -4.71 9.80 1.05
C LEU A 56 -3.39 10.07 1.78
N ARG A 57 -3.15 11.33 2.19
CA ARG A 57 -1.95 11.69 2.95
C ARG A 57 -1.87 10.97 4.28
N PHE A 58 -3.01 10.79 4.97
CA PHE A 58 -3.08 10.08 6.24
C PHE A 58 -2.78 8.58 6.09
N GLY A 59 -3.33 7.92 5.08
CA GLY A 59 -3.00 6.52 4.77
C GLY A 59 -1.52 6.34 4.46
N LEU A 60 -0.95 7.21 3.62
CA LEU A 60 0.48 7.18 3.28
C LEU A 60 1.38 7.43 4.49
N SER A 61 1.03 8.38 5.36
CA SER A 61 1.82 8.65 6.57
C SER A 61 1.78 7.48 7.55
N MET A 62 0.64 6.79 7.65
CA MET A 62 0.49 5.58 8.45
C MET A 62 1.35 4.44 7.90
N PHE A 63 1.33 4.22 6.58
CA PHE A 63 2.15 3.17 5.95
C PHE A 63 3.65 3.42 6.11
N LYS A 64 4.11 4.67 5.95
CA LYS A 64 5.51 5.04 6.20
C LYS A 64 6.00 4.71 7.61
N ARG A 65 5.11 4.72 8.59
CA ARG A 65 5.43 4.41 9.99
C ARG A 65 5.38 2.91 10.30
N LEU A 66 4.43 2.20 9.70
CA LEU A 66 4.23 0.77 9.95
C LEU A 66 5.18 -0.09 9.11
N GLY A 67 5.60 0.41 7.94
CA GLY A 67 6.18 -0.41 6.90
C GLY A 67 5.16 -1.41 6.35
N GLY A 68 5.65 -2.52 5.82
CA GLY A 68 4.81 -3.67 5.46
C GLY A 68 5.02 -4.21 4.05
N ILE A 69 5.87 -3.60 3.23
CA ILE A 69 6.38 -4.24 2.01
C ILE A 69 7.89 -4.26 2.11
N GLU A 70 8.45 -5.47 2.11
CA GLU A 70 9.90 -5.71 2.15
C GLU A 70 10.37 -6.09 0.75
N VAL A 71 11.32 -5.33 0.20
CA VAL A 71 11.99 -5.61 -1.07
C VAL A 71 13.44 -5.98 -0.77
N ARG A 72 13.91 -7.09 -1.35
CA ARG A 72 15.28 -7.60 -1.22
C ARG A 72 16.00 -7.66 -2.56
#